data_AF-A0A833HAX2-F1
#
_entry.id   AF-A0A833HAX2-F1
#
_cell.length_a   1.000
_cell.length_b   1.000
_cell.length_c   1.000
_cell.angle_alpha   90.00
_cell.angle_beta   90.00
_cell.angle_gamma   90.00
#
_symmetry.space_group_name_H-M   'P 1'
#
loop_
_entity.id
_entity.type
_entity.pdbx_description
1 polymer ?
#
loop_
_entity_poly.entity_id
_entity_poly.type
_entity_poly.pdbx_seq_one_letter_code
_entity_poly.pdbx_strand_id
1 'polypeptide(L)'
;MRSPIVSIFLLLTAVATLMAASPMPASATVGRALAPYERDGWPAALAAIELPRGRNYVVVLQVPTVRPFDMRDTDRIRDTLLANMIDAPGWLDDKRLLGHSVVAWQCRSGRGVAAMTGESDGQGLMMAVGGGWGATPLVSAYLDGKVLRDGASFDRYTKAMARGEGAIVAFEVAERDCQAMRTFLARFLTHPDRPSRRYGLLLDPMRYEGGGCTSFALALIAHSRIWSGGERATYRRIDLHDGVLGRRTAVPPGVIPYRAAQSAGEEKVVPFGALYLRSWRSGAFVETIRIVDPELIFAMLVEMRIAAGEADGWRARRRLSDEDPAVAAAIAEARTVAARYPKRRFLTPDGYSVLVLER
;
A
#
# COMPACT_ATOMS: atom_id res chain seq x y z
N MET A 1 -40.27 0.97 74.81
CA MET A 1 -39.06 1.69 75.27
C MET A 1 -37.98 1.53 74.21
N ARG A 2 -37.40 2.65 73.79
CA ARG A 2 -36.26 2.85 72.87
C ARG A 2 -36.50 2.62 71.36
N SER A 3 -36.68 3.79 70.74
CA SER A 3 -36.60 4.19 69.33
C SER A 3 -35.13 4.12 68.81
N PRO A 4 -34.79 4.67 67.62
CA PRO A 4 -34.68 4.06 66.28
C PRO A 4 -33.21 4.13 65.79
N ILE A 5 -32.97 4.26 64.47
CA ILE A 5 -31.66 4.49 63.78
C ILE A 5 -30.99 3.21 63.29
N VAL A 6 -31.35 2.74 62.09
CA VAL A 6 -30.42 2.45 60.97
C VAL A 6 -31.28 2.35 59.70
N SER A 7 -31.68 3.49 59.17
CA SER A 7 -32.23 3.65 57.82
C SER A 7 -31.84 5.06 57.42
N ILE A 8 -31.38 5.25 56.17
CA ILE A 8 -30.63 6.43 55.68
C ILE A 8 -29.10 6.29 55.83
N PHE A 9 -28.52 5.23 55.26
CA PHE A 9 -27.13 5.31 54.73
C PHE A 9 -26.90 4.39 53.51
N LEU A 10 -27.97 3.79 52.98
CA LEU A 10 -27.93 2.84 51.84
C LEU A 10 -28.71 3.34 50.61
N LEU A 11 -28.99 4.65 50.55
CA LEU A 11 -29.69 5.27 49.41
C LEU A 11 -28.92 6.41 48.72
N LEU A 12 -27.62 6.58 49.02
CA LEU A 12 -26.76 7.61 48.42
C LEU A 12 -25.45 7.06 47.82
N THR A 13 -25.35 5.75 47.65
CA THR A 13 -24.27 5.05 46.92
C THR A 13 -24.79 4.25 45.73
N ALA A 14 -25.96 4.63 45.18
CA ALA A 14 -26.55 4.02 43.98
C ALA A 14 -26.80 5.01 42.83
N VAL A 15 -26.21 6.22 42.90
CA VAL A 15 -26.30 7.24 41.82
C VAL A 15 -24.91 7.69 41.31
N ALA A 16 -23.84 7.04 41.75
CA ALA A 16 -22.50 7.26 41.19
C ALA A 16 -22.14 6.11 40.23
N THR A 17 -22.24 6.41 38.93
CA THR A 17 -21.46 5.80 37.84
C THR A 17 -21.72 4.32 37.50
N LEU A 18 -22.98 3.98 37.22
CA LEU A 18 -23.29 3.11 36.08
C LEU A 18 -23.41 4.00 34.82
N MET A 19 -22.32 4.69 34.49
CA MET A 19 -22.07 5.07 33.10
C MET A 19 -21.63 3.79 32.40
N ALA A 20 -22.61 2.92 32.16
CA ALA A 20 -22.51 1.96 31.08
C ALA A 20 -22.21 2.80 29.85
N ALA A 21 -20.94 2.83 29.43
CA ALA A 21 -20.55 3.36 28.15
C ALA A 21 -21.31 2.54 27.12
N SER A 22 -22.48 3.04 26.70
CA SER A 22 -23.22 2.47 25.58
C SER A 22 -22.20 2.25 24.47
N PRO A 23 -22.01 1.02 23.98
CA PRO A 23 -21.06 0.78 22.91
C PRO A 23 -21.45 1.71 21.78
N MET A 24 -20.56 2.65 21.45
CA MET A 24 -20.83 3.64 20.42
C MET A 24 -21.26 2.90 19.15
N PRO A 25 -22.26 3.41 18.40
CA PRO A 25 -22.63 2.80 17.14
C PRO A 25 -21.38 2.71 16.26
N ALA A 26 -21.15 1.55 15.64
CA ALA A 26 -19.93 1.26 14.90
C ALA A 26 -19.56 2.34 13.86
N SER A 27 -20.55 3.07 13.33
CA SER A 27 -20.37 4.22 12.43
C SER A 27 -19.64 5.40 13.07
N ALA A 28 -19.90 5.71 14.34
CA ALA A 28 -19.23 6.80 15.06
C ALA A 28 -17.77 6.46 15.38
N THR A 29 -17.46 5.17 15.60
CA THR A 29 -16.09 4.69 15.78
C THR A 29 -15.28 4.76 14.49
N VAL A 30 -15.88 4.38 13.35
CA VAL A 30 -15.26 4.52 12.02
C VAL A 30 -14.99 5.98 11.69
N GLY A 31 -15.99 6.85 11.83
CA GLY A 31 -15.83 8.29 11.55
C GLY A 31 -14.72 8.93 12.39
N ARG A 32 -14.62 8.59 13.68
CA ARG A 32 -13.54 9.10 14.55
C ARG A 32 -12.15 8.62 14.10
N ALA A 33 -12.02 7.35 13.73
CA ALA A 33 -10.74 6.81 13.27
C ALA A 33 -10.31 7.42 11.93
N LEU A 34 -11.27 7.72 11.05
CA LEU A 34 -11.03 8.25 9.72
C LEU A 34 -10.97 9.77 9.64
N ALA A 35 -11.44 10.51 10.65
CA ALA A 35 -11.42 11.97 10.66
C ALA A 35 -10.06 12.60 10.28
N PRO A 36 -8.89 12.03 10.64
CA PRO A 36 -7.61 12.57 10.18
C PRO A 36 -7.32 12.40 8.67
N TYR A 37 -8.01 11.46 8.02
CA TYR A 37 -7.85 11.07 6.60
C TYR A 37 -9.00 11.61 5.73
N GLU A 38 -10.11 11.99 6.35
CA GLU A 38 -11.27 12.57 5.70
C GLU A 38 -11.31 14.06 6.02
N ARG A 39 -10.97 14.89 5.03
CA ARG A 39 -10.96 16.35 5.19
C ARG A 39 -12.24 16.96 4.64
N ASP A 40 -12.64 18.08 5.22
CA ASP A 40 -13.60 18.99 4.60
C ASP A 40 -12.97 19.59 3.34
N GLY A 41 -13.24 18.94 2.21
CA GLY A 41 -12.59 19.25 0.93
C GLY A 41 -11.55 18.19 0.55
N TRP A 42 -11.73 17.62 -0.63
CA TRP A 42 -10.73 16.72 -1.24
C TRP A 42 -9.46 17.52 -1.60
N PRO A 43 -8.27 16.88 -1.62
CA PRO A 43 -7.06 17.50 -2.17
C PRO A 43 -7.32 18.14 -3.54
N ALA A 44 -6.72 19.29 -3.84
CA ALA A 44 -7.07 20.11 -5.00
C ALA A 44 -7.05 19.31 -6.31
N ALA A 45 -6.00 18.50 -6.52
CA ALA A 45 -5.92 17.61 -7.67
C ALA A 45 -7.12 16.64 -7.72
N LEU A 46 -7.41 15.91 -6.63
CA LEU A 46 -8.58 15.01 -6.59
C LEU A 46 -9.91 15.75 -6.78
N ALA A 47 -10.04 16.96 -6.23
CA ALA A 47 -11.24 17.78 -6.38
C ALA A 47 -11.47 18.20 -7.84
N ALA A 48 -10.39 18.46 -8.60
CA ALA A 48 -10.44 18.81 -10.01
C ALA A 48 -10.94 17.68 -10.93
N ILE A 49 -10.96 16.42 -10.45
CA ILE A 49 -11.59 15.29 -11.17
C ILE A 49 -13.13 15.49 -11.27
N GLU A 50 -13.75 16.36 -10.45
CA GLU A 50 -15.18 16.70 -10.56
C GLU A 50 -16.12 15.46 -10.59
N LEU A 51 -15.84 14.46 -9.75
CA LEU A 51 -16.68 13.28 -9.65
C LEU A 51 -18.09 13.63 -9.12
N PRO A 52 -19.17 13.06 -9.70
CA PRO A 52 -20.54 13.32 -9.26
C PRO A 52 -20.75 13.06 -7.77
N ARG A 53 -21.10 14.10 -6.99
CA ARG A 53 -21.22 14.04 -5.52
C ARG A 53 -22.28 13.06 -5.00
N GLY A 54 -23.27 12.72 -5.82
CA GLY A 54 -24.33 11.75 -5.48
C GLY A 54 -23.93 10.28 -5.66
N ARG A 55 -22.70 10.01 -6.12
CA ARG A 55 -22.19 8.67 -6.37
C ARG A 55 -20.92 8.41 -5.58
N ASN A 56 -20.64 7.12 -5.41
CA ASN A 56 -19.50 6.67 -4.63
C ASN A 56 -18.38 6.20 -5.55
N TYR A 57 -17.17 6.64 -5.25
CA TYR A 57 -15.99 6.32 -6.04
C TYR A 57 -14.84 5.88 -5.15
N VAL A 58 -14.07 4.93 -5.66
CA VAL A 58 -12.73 4.61 -5.18
C VAL A 58 -11.76 4.94 -6.31
N VAL A 59 -10.77 5.77 -6.03
CA VAL A 59 -9.75 6.20 -6.97
C VAL A 59 -8.45 5.51 -6.62
N VAL A 60 -7.89 4.79 -7.59
CA VAL A 60 -6.61 4.12 -7.47
C VAL A 60 -5.60 4.86 -8.32
N LEU A 61 -4.52 5.30 -7.67
CA LEU A 61 -3.35 5.88 -8.30
C LEU A 61 -2.18 4.91 -8.14
N GLN A 62 -1.53 4.56 -9.25
CA GLN A 62 -0.23 3.91 -9.27
C GLN A 62 0.77 4.80 -9.99
N VAL A 63 1.83 5.16 -9.29
CA VAL A 63 2.98 5.86 -9.86
C VAL A 63 4.14 4.89 -9.82
N PRO A 64 4.52 4.31 -10.96
CA PRO A 64 5.55 3.30 -10.95
C PRO A 64 6.96 3.92 -10.95
N THR A 65 7.99 3.08 -10.90
CA THR A 65 9.39 3.49 -11.16
C THR A 65 9.57 3.97 -12.60
N VAL A 66 10.61 4.77 -12.86
CA VAL A 66 10.95 5.20 -14.23
C VAL A 66 11.23 3.98 -15.11
N ARG A 67 12.07 3.06 -14.64
CA ARG A 67 12.37 1.79 -15.31
C ARG A 67 11.55 0.66 -14.67
N PRO A 68 10.89 -0.22 -15.44
CA PRO A 68 10.10 -1.31 -14.91
C PRO A 68 10.85 -2.13 -13.86
N PHE A 69 10.23 -2.33 -12.69
CA PHE A 69 10.79 -3.15 -11.63
C PHE A 69 10.48 -4.64 -11.90
N ASP A 70 11.43 -5.34 -12.51
CA ASP A 70 11.20 -6.67 -13.06
C ASP A 70 11.39 -7.76 -11.99
N MET A 71 10.28 -8.26 -11.46
CA MET A 71 10.24 -9.27 -10.40
C MET A 71 10.18 -10.72 -10.89
N ARG A 72 10.47 -10.99 -12.18
CA ARG A 72 10.41 -12.36 -12.74
C ARG A 72 11.39 -13.34 -12.09
N ASP A 73 12.56 -12.85 -11.67
CA ASP A 73 13.56 -13.61 -10.92
C ASP A 73 14.44 -12.66 -10.08
N THR A 74 15.23 -13.21 -9.17
CA THR A 74 16.02 -12.41 -8.22
C THR A 74 17.16 -11.61 -8.87
N ASP A 75 17.72 -12.08 -9.99
CA ASP A 75 18.76 -11.32 -10.70
C ASP A 75 18.16 -10.14 -11.46
N ARG A 76 16.95 -10.29 -12.03
CA ARG A 76 16.19 -9.17 -12.60
C ARG A 76 15.77 -8.15 -11.56
N ILE A 77 15.36 -8.59 -10.37
CA ILE A 77 15.08 -7.70 -9.23
C ILE A 77 16.31 -6.87 -8.90
N ARG A 78 17.48 -7.52 -8.78
CA ARG A 78 18.76 -6.83 -8.56
C ARG A 78 19.01 -5.79 -9.63
N ASP A 79 19.01 -6.20 -10.89
CA ASP A 79 19.42 -5.34 -12.01
C ASP A 79 18.51 -4.13 -12.14
N THR A 80 17.20 -4.33 -12.01
CA THR A 80 16.23 -3.23 -12.08
C THR A 80 16.22 -2.36 -10.83
N LEU A 81 16.47 -2.91 -9.63
CA LEU A 81 16.64 -2.11 -8.41
C LEU A 81 17.85 -1.20 -8.54
N LEU A 82 19.01 -1.73 -8.93
CA LEU A 82 20.24 -0.95 -9.11
C LEU A 82 20.07 0.11 -10.20
N ALA A 83 19.44 -0.26 -11.31
CA ALA A 83 19.13 0.67 -12.40
C ALA A 83 18.24 1.83 -11.96
N ASN A 84 17.31 1.61 -11.01
CA ASN A 84 16.47 2.66 -10.44
C ASN A 84 17.15 3.44 -9.30
N MET A 85 18.12 2.86 -8.59
CA MET A 85 18.92 3.56 -7.57
C MET A 85 19.91 4.57 -8.17
N ILE A 86 20.47 4.26 -9.34
CA ILE A 86 21.46 5.12 -10.03
C ILE A 86 20.79 6.30 -10.77
N ASP A 87 19.49 6.22 -11.04
CA ASP A 87 18.72 7.27 -11.70
C ASP A 87 18.44 8.44 -10.72
N ALA A 88 19.41 9.33 -10.56
CA ALA A 88 19.46 10.40 -9.57
C ALA A 88 18.23 11.33 -9.52
N PRO A 89 17.58 11.73 -10.64
CA PRO A 89 16.39 12.58 -10.60
C PRO A 89 15.19 11.88 -9.96
N GLY A 90 14.99 10.59 -10.21
CA GLY A 90 13.85 9.82 -9.67
C GLY A 90 14.00 9.48 -8.18
N TRP A 91 15.23 9.36 -7.69
CA TRP A 91 15.51 9.12 -6.27
C TRP A 91 15.35 10.39 -5.42
N LEU A 92 15.84 11.53 -5.91
CA LEU A 92 15.84 12.80 -5.17
C LEU A 92 14.47 13.50 -5.15
N ASP A 93 13.74 13.52 -6.26
CA ASP A 93 12.46 14.26 -6.34
C ASP A 93 11.27 13.47 -5.77
N ASP A 94 11.35 12.14 -5.82
CA ASP A 94 10.14 11.32 -5.77
C ASP A 94 10.25 10.05 -4.89
N LYS A 95 11.48 9.64 -4.51
CA LYS A 95 11.76 8.44 -3.69
C LYS A 95 11.07 7.15 -4.20
N ARG A 96 10.88 7.02 -5.52
CA ARG A 96 10.12 5.92 -6.16
C ARG A 96 10.97 4.68 -6.47
N LEU A 97 11.70 4.14 -5.50
CA LEU A 97 12.55 2.96 -5.76
C LEU A 97 11.77 1.72 -6.20
N LEU A 98 10.52 1.58 -5.75
CA LEU A 98 9.64 0.43 -6.03
C LEU A 98 8.26 0.87 -6.59
N GLY A 99 8.10 2.17 -6.89
CA GLY A 99 6.81 2.78 -7.18
C GLY A 99 5.98 3.08 -5.92
N HIS A 100 4.79 3.63 -6.11
CA HIS A 100 3.90 4.00 -5.04
C HIS A 100 2.43 3.91 -5.44
N SER A 101 1.60 3.45 -4.51
CA SER A 101 0.15 3.31 -4.69
C SER A 101 -0.59 4.20 -3.69
N VAL A 102 -1.61 4.92 -4.18
CA VAL A 102 -2.48 5.75 -3.35
C VAL A 102 -3.93 5.36 -3.63
N VAL A 103 -4.74 5.28 -2.57
CA VAL A 103 -6.17 5.06 -2.67
C VAL A 103 -6.89 6.28 -2.11
N ALA A 104 -7.76 6.87 -2.93
CA ALA A 104 -8.69 7.90 -2.49
C ALA A 104 -10.13 7.40 -2.62
N TRP A 105 -11.05 8.02 -1.89
CA TRP A 105 -12.46 7.66 -1.95
C TRP A 105 -13.35 8.89 -1.83
N GLN A 106 -14.51 8.77 -2.46
CA GLN A 106 -15.68 9.59 -2.23
C GLN A 106 -16.82 8.65 -1.86
N CYS A 107 -17.18 8.58 -0.59
CA CYS A 107 -18.38 7.88 -0.13
C CYS A 107 -19.43 8.92 0.31
N ARG A 108 -20.70 8.51 0.46
CA ARG A 108 -21.76 9.40 0.95
C ARG A 108 -21.43 10.06 2.29
N SER A 109 -20.67 9.38 3.16
CA SER A 109 -20.36 9.82 4.52
C SER A 109 -18.94 10.35 4.70
N GLY A 110 -18.18 10.55 3.63
CA GLY A 110 -16.84 11.12 3.73
C GLY A 110 -16.02 10.94 2.46
N ARG A 111 -15.06 11.85 2.25
CA ARG A 111 -14.06 11.72 1.20
C ARG A 111 -12.69 11.77 1.84
N GLY A 112 -11.79 10.92 1.38
CA GLY A 112 -10.47 10.84 1.96
C GLY A 112 -9.44 10.25 1.00
N VAL A 113 -8.23 10.17 1.51
CA VAL A 113 -7.07 9.60 0.83
C VAL A 113 -6.20 8.89 1.85
N ALA A 114 -5.66 7.74 1.46
CA ALA A 114 -4.72 6.99 2.26
C ALA A 114 -3.65 6.36 1.35
N ALA A 115 -2.43 6.39 1.86
CA ALA A 115 -1.30 5.63 1.35
C ALA A 115 -0.44 5.20 2.53
N MET A 116 0.35 4.16 2.37
CA MET A 116 1.30 3.74 3.41
C MET A 116 2.71 4.18 3.03
N THR A 117 3.46 4.74 3.99
CA THR A 117 4.88 5.10 3.79
C THR A 117 5.76 3.87 3.70
N GLY A 118 7.02 4.07 3.31
CA GLY A 118 8.12 3.18 3.67
C GLY A 118 8.60 3.41 5.11
N GLU A 119 9.81 2.92 5.41
CA GLU A 119 10.56 3.35 6.59
C GLU A 119 10.79 4.87 6.61
N SER A 120 10.90 5.43 7.81
CA SER A 120 11.08 6.87 8.01
C SER A 120 12.48 7.23 8.50
N ASP A 121 13.15 6.34 9.23
CA ASP A 121 14.41 6.65 9.92
C ASP A 121 15.67 6.10 9.20
N GLY A 122 15.50 5.56 7.98
CA GLY A 122 16.62 5.14 7.11
C GLY A 122 17.31 3.83 7.54
N GLN A 123 16.66 3.01 8.35
CA GLN A 123 17.18 1.77 8.89
C GLN A 123 17.61 0.77 7.81
N GLY A 124 16.87 0.66 6.72
CA GLY A 124 17.15 -0.23 5.60
C GLY A 124 18.42 0.16 4.88
N LEU A 125 18.65 1.47 4.68
CA LEU A 125 19.90 1.98 4.14
C LEU A 125 21.07 1.73 5.10
N MET A 126 20.88 1.96 6.41
CA MET A 126 21.90 1.67 7.43
C MET A 126 22.28 0.18 7.44
N MET A 127 21.29 -0.72 7.37
CA MET A 127 21.52 -2.15 7.29
C MET A 127 22.27 -2.55 6.02
N ALA A 128 21.86 -2.00 4.87
CA ALA A 128 22.44 -2.35 3.58
C ALA A 128 23.89 -1.86 3.44
N VAL A 129 24.15 -0.57 3.74
CA VAL A 129 25.46 0.08 3.50
C VAL A 129 26.45 -0.19 4.63
N GLY A 130 26.02 -0.04 5.89
CA GLY A 130 26.92 -0.09 7.05
C GLY A 130 26.84 -1.38 7.87
N GLY A 131 25.71 -2.09 7.83
CA GLY A 131 25.48 -3.24 8.72
C GLY A 131 25.87 -4.61 8.14
N GLY A 132 26.19 -4.69 6.85
CA GLY A 132 26.54 -5.96 6.20
C GLY A 132 25.36 -6.93 6.12
N TRP A 133 24.15 -6.41 5.95
CA TRP A 133 22.92 -7.20 5.85
C TRP A 133 22.57 -7.63 4.41
N GLY A 134 23.31 -7.17 3.40
CA GLY A 134 23.01 -7.47 2.01
C GLY A 134 21.58 -7.07 1.63
N ALA A 135 20.82 -7.99 1.04
CA ALA A 135 19.46 -7.77 0.54
C ALA A 135 18.38 -8.00 1.61
N THR A 136 18.76 -8.47 2.80
CA THR A 136 17.84 -8.68 3.93
C THR A 136 16.92 -7.50 4.24
N PRO A 137 17.35 -6.22 4.13
CA PRO A 137 16.48 -5.07 4.36
C PRO A 137 15.23 -5.02 3.45
N LEU A 138 15.31 -5.55 2.23
CA LEU A 138 14.17 -5.53 1.29
C LEU A 138 13.01 -6.43 1.74
N VAL A 139 13.33 -7.48 2.49
CA VAL A 139 12.38 -8.48 2.99
C VAL A 139 12.14 -8.36 4.49
N SER A 140 12.70 -7.34 5.13
CA SER A 140 12.52 -7.06 6.56
C SER A 140 11.28 -6.20 6.81
N ALA A 141 10.86 -6.13 8.07
CA ALA A 141 9.80 -5.25 8.52
C ALA A 141 10.34 -4.10 9.39
N TYR A 142 9.71 -2.94 9.30
CA TYR A 142 10.09 -1.68 9.95
C TYR A 142 8.91 -1.17 10.79
N LEU A 143 9.17 -0.66 11.98
CA LEU A 143 8.16 -0.31 12.99
C LEU A 143 7.84 1.20 13.07
N ASP A 144 8.37 1.97 12.11
CA ASP A 144 8.28 3.43 12.01
C ASP A 144 7.47 3.90 10.79
N GLY A 145 6.79 2.96 10.10
CA GLY A 145 5.88 3.28 9.01
C GLY A 145 4.69 4.11 9.47
N LYS A 146 3.98 4.74 8.52
CA LYS A 146 2.77 5.53 8.80
C LYS A 146 1.77 5.38 7.65
N VAL A 147 0.49 5.44 7.98
CA VAL A 147 -0.55 5.72 6.98
C VAL A 147 -0.60 7.24 6.80
N LEU A 148 -0.35 7.70 5.58
CA LEU A 148 -0.39 9.10 5.20
C LEU A 148 -1.83 9.58 5.08
N ARG A 149 -2.04 10.78 5.62
CA ARG A 149 -3.34 11.42 5.84
C ARG A 149 -3.71 12.41 4.75
N ASP A 150 -2.77 12.75 3.89
CA ASP A 150 -2.88 13.93 3.07
C ASP A 150 -2.64 13.67 1.60
N GLY A 151 -3.42 14.41 0.83
CA GLY A 151 -3.19 14.60 -0.59
C GLY A 151 -1.80 15.16 -0.88
N ALA A 152 -0.97 15.55 0.08
CA ALA A 152 0.40 15.98 -0.18
C ALA A 152 1.23 14.90 -0.91
N SER A 153 0.92 13.62 -0.67
CA SER A 153 1.49 12.52 -1.47
C SER A 153 0.92 12.54 -2.89
N PHE A 154 -0.39 12.73 -3.04
CA PHE A 154 -1.04 12.86 -4.35
C PHE A 154 -0.51 14.07 -5.15
N ASP A 155 -0.38 15.22 -4.49
CA ASP A 155 0.17 16.48 -5.00
C ASP A 155 1.64 16.32 -5.37
N ARG A 156 2.45 15.60 -4.57
CA ARG A 156 3.82 15.24 -4.95
C ARG A 156 3.85 14.51 -6.28
N TYR A 157 2.89 13.62 -6.52
CA TYR A 157 2.80 12.86 -7.75
C TYR A 157 2.16 13.61 -8.92
N THR A 158 1.54 14.78 -8.70
CA THR A 158 0.87 15.54 -9.79
C THR A 158 1.78 15.85 -10.95
N LYS A 159 3.04 16.19 -10.69
CA LYS A 159 4.03 16.44 -11.76
C LYS A 159 4.25 15.21 -12.64
N ALA A 160 4.42 14.03 -12.04
CA ALA A 160 4.57 12.79 -12.83
C ALA A 160 3.27 12.41 -13.54
N MET A 161 2.12 12.61 -12.90
CA MET A 161 0.82 12.38 -13.52
C MET A 161 0.60 13.28 -14.74
N ALA A 162 0.99 14.57 -14.65
CA ALA A 162 0.93 15.52 -15.76
C ALA A 162 1.88 15.18 -16.90
N ARG A 163 3.02 14.53 -16.61
CA ARG A 163 3.90 13.94 -17.64
C ARG A 163 3.39 12.61 -18.21
N GLY A 164 2.27 12.10 -17.71
CA GLY A 164 1.72 10.79 -18.12
C GLY A 164 2.42 9.58 -17.47
N GLU A 165 3.28 9.82 -16.47
CA GLU A 165 4.13 8.83 -15.80
C GLU A 165 3.43 8.13 -14.62
N GLY A 166 2.11 7.97 -14.68
CA GLY A 166 1.31 7.33 -13.63
C GLY A 166 -0.08 7.01 -14.14
N ALA A 167 -0.73 6.00 -13.56
CA ALA A 167 -2.05 5.54 -13.94
C ALA A 167 -3.07 5.87 -12.84
N ILE A 168 -4.15 6.56 -13.22
CA ILE A 168 -5.26 6.91 -12.32
C ILE A 168 -6.54 6.32 -12.89
N VAL A 169 -7.24 5.55 -12.06
CA VAL A 169 -8.55 5.00 -12.40
C VAL A 169 -9.51 5.22 -11.23
N ALA A 170 -10.65 5.86 -11.51
CA ALA A 170 -11.76 6.04 -10.60
C ALA A 170 -12.85 5.02 -10.91
N PHE A 171 -13.24 4.23 -9.93
CA PHE A 171 -14.26 3.19 -10.05
C PHE A 171 -15.51 3.62 -9.29
N GLU A 172 -16.65 3.64 -9.96
CA GLU A 172 -17.93 3.71 -9.28
C GLU A 172 -18.16 2.43 -8.46
N VAL A 173 -18.53 2.59 -7.20
CA VAL A 173 -18.77 1.46 -6.30
C VAL A 173 -20.12 1.61 -5.60
N ALA A 174 -20.68 0.50 -5.11
CA ALA A 174 -21.86 0.60 -4.27
C ALA A 174 -21.49 1.25 -2.92
N GLU A 175 -22.43 1.97 -2.30
CA GLU A 175 -22.21 2.57 -0.97
C GLU A 175 -21.71 1.55 0.04
N ARG A 176 -22.31 0.35 0.06
CA ARG A 176 -21.92 -0.74 0.97
C ARG A 176 -20.44 -1.13 0.81
N ASP A 177 -19.92 -1.11 -0.41
CA ASP A 177 -18.56 -1.52 -0.73
C ASP A 177 -17.57 -0.39 -0.37
N CYS A 178 -17.98 0.87 -0.58
CA CYS A 178 -17.28 2.06 -0.10
C CYS A 178 -17.15 2.04 1.44
N GLN A 179 -18.25 1.71 2.14
CA GLN A 179 -18.26 1.59 3.60
C GLN A 179 -17.46 0.39 4.13
N ALA A 180 -17.43 -0.72 3.41
CA ALA A 180 -16.61 -1.87 3.77
C ALA A 180 -15.11 -1.52 3.76
N MET A 181 -14.64 -0.83 2.71
CA MET A 181 -13.27 -0.31 2.64
C MET A 181 -12.97 0.67 3.78
N ARG A 182 -13.86 1.63 4.05
CA ARG A 182 -13.70 2.59 5.17
C ARG A 182 -13.63 1.87 6.52
N THR A 183 -14.47 0.87 6.72
CA THR A 183 -14.49 0.08 7.96
C THR A 183 -13.19 -0.71 8.13
N PHE A 184 -12.68 -1.31 7.05
CA PHE A 184 -11.37 -1.98 7.07
C PHE A 184 -10.26 -1.00 7.44
N LEU A 185 -10.21 0.18 6.81
CA LEU A 185 -9.20 1.20 7.11
C LEU A 185 -9.27 1.64 8.58
N ALA A 186 -10.46 1.94 9.09
CA ALA A 186 -10.64 2.30 10.50
C ALA A 186 -10.11 1.20 11.43
N ARG A 187 -10.45 -0.07 11.18
CA ARG A 187 -9.95 -1.22 11.95
C ARG A 187 -8.45 -1.34 11.86
N PHE A 188 -7.86 -1.18 10.68
CA PHE A 188 -6.41 -1.23 10.48
C PHE A 188 -5.70 -0.13 11.27
N LEU A 189 -6.26 1.09 11.30
CA LEU A 189 -5.71 2.22 12.03
C LEU A 189 -5.79 2.07 13.56
N THR A 190 -6.86 1.44 14.07
CA THR A 190 -7.11 1.29 15.49
C THR A 190 -6.77 -0.10 16.04
N HIS A 191 -6.20 -0.99 15.22
CA HIS A 191 -5.89 -2.35 15.63
C HIS A 191 -4.87 -2.35 16.79
N PRO A 192 -5.02 -3.21 17.82
CA PRO A 192 -4.10 -3.25 18.96
C PRO A 192 -2.64 -3.49 18.56
N ASP A 193 -2.41 -4.30 17.52
CA ASP A 193 -1.06 -4.62 17.01
C ASP A 193 -0.44 -3.53 16.12
N ARG A 194 -1.14 -2.39 15.94
CA ARG A 194 -0.66 -1.19 15.23
C ARG A 194 -0.05 -1.48 13.84
N PRO A 195 -0.76 -2.19 12.93
CA PRO A 195 -0.24 -2.46 11.58
C PRO A 195 -0.01 -1.19 10.76
N SER A 196 -0.70 -0.10 11.10
CA SER A 196 -0.46 1.24 10.55
C SER A 196 0.95 1.78 10.79
N ARG A 197 1.74 1.13 11.65
CA ARG A 197 3.15 1.44 11.91
C ARG A 197 4.15 0.43 11.35
N ARG A 198 3.66 -0.68 10.80
CA ARG A 198 4.49 -1.82 10.39
C ARG A 198 4.62 -1.86 8.87
N TYR A 199 5.77 -1.46 8.35
CA TYR A 199 6.05 -1.46 6.92
C TYR A 199 6.90 -2.67 6.53
N GLY A 200 6.62 -3.30 5.38
CA GLY A 200 7.43 -4.40 4.86
C GLY A 200 6.77 -5.08 3.67
N LEU A 201 7.57 -5.62 2.75
CA LEU A 201 7.08 -6.27 1.53
C LEU A 201 6.42 -7.63 1.78
N LEU A 202 6.75 -8.29 2.91
CA LEU A 202 6.21 -9.60 3.29
C LEU A 202 5.01 -9.53 4.23
N LEU A 203 4.67 -8.35 4.73
CA LEU A 203 3.55 -8.18 5.66
C LEU A 203 2.23 -8.22 4.90
N ASP A 204 1.23 -8.86 5.49
CA ASP A 204 -0.12 -8.96 4.93
C ASP A 204 -1.10 -7.97 5.61
N PRO A 205 -1.57 -6.92 4.91
CA PRO A 205 -2.52 -5.98 5.48
C PRO A 205 -3.89 -6.60 5.74
N MET A 206 -4.28 -7.64 4.99
CA MET A 206 -5.55 -8.36 5.20
C MET A 206 -5.56 -9.10 6.54
N ARG A 207 -4.37 -9.40 7.09
CA ARG A 207 -4.17 -10.04 8.39
C ARG A 207 -3.78 -9.05 9.49
N TYR A 208 -3.83 -7.75 9.23
CA TYR A 208 -3.41 -6.70 10.18
C TYR A 208 -1.94 -6.87 10.64
N GLU A 209 -1.05 -7.33 9.77
CA GLU A 209 0.38 -7.46 10.09
C GLU A 209 1.18 -6.18 9.78
N GLY A 210 0.63 -5.33 8.91
CA GLY A 210 1.31 -4.19 8.29
C GLY A 210 1.25 -4.29 6.77
N GLY A 211 2.13 -3.59 6.06
CA GLY A 211 2.18 -3.70 4.60
C GLY A 211 3.14 -2.73 3.93
N GLY A 212 3.37 -2.94 2.64
CA GLY A 212 3.92 -1.93 1.75
C GLY A 212 2.83 -1.02 1.19
N CYS A 213 3.22 0.10 0.56
CA CYS A 213 2.25 1.02 -0.07
C CYS A 213 1.28 0.30 -1.01
N THR A 214 1.81 -0.62 -1.82
CA THR A 214 1.06 -1.37 -2.82
C THR A 214 0.20 -2.48 -2.22
N SER A 215 0.72 -3.29 -1.28
CA SER A 215 -0.11 -4.32 -0.62
C SER A 215 -1.23 -3.69 0.21
N PHE A 216 -0.97 -2.57 0.87
CA PHE A 216 -2.00 -1.80 1.59
C PHE A 216 -3.08 -1.26 0.65
N ALA A 217 -2.70 -0.70 -0.51
CA ALA A 217 -3.65 -0.25 -1.51
C ALA A 217 -4.52 -1.40 -2.04
N LEU A 218 -3.93 -2.56 -2.33
CA LEU A 218 -4.68 -3.77 -2.72
C LEU A 218 -5.71 -4.16 -1.67
N ALA A 219 -5.34 -4.15 -0.38
CA ALA A 219 -6.24 -4.53 0.70
C ALA A 219 -7.45 -3.59 0.80
N LEU A 220 -7.27 -2.28 0.59
CA LEU A 220 -8.39 -1.32 0.50
C LEU A 220 -9.28 -1.62 -0.71
N ILE A 221 -8.67 -1.85 -1.88
CA ILE A 221 -9.40 -2.10 -3.13
C ILE A 221 -10.19 -3.43 -3.04
N ALA A 222 -9.63 -4.46 -2.43
CA ALA A 222 -10.31 -5.74 -2.21
C ALA A 222 -11.61 -5.55 -1.40
N HIS A 223 -11.58 -4.73 -0.34
CA HIS A 223 -12.76 -4.42 0.46
C HIS A 223 -13.79 -3.55 -0.27
N SER A 224 -13.41 -2.87 -1.35
CA SER A 224 -14.34 -2.14 -2.23
C SER A 224 -14.96 -3.00 -3.35
N ARG A 225 -14.63 -4.30 -3.42
CA ARG A 225 -15.11 -5.27 -4.41
C ARG A 225 -14.85 -4.91 -5.88
N ILE A 226 -13.90 -4.01 -6.15
CA ILE A 226 -13.44 -3.73 -7.52
C ILE A 226 -12.78 -5.00 -8.09
N TRP A 227 -11.95 -5.68 -7.29
CA TRP A 227 -11.27 -6.93 -7.67
C TRP A 227 -11.80 -8.10 -6.85
N SER A 228 -12.73 -8.87 -7.42
CA SER A 228 -13.16 -10.14 -6.84
C SER A 228 -12.19 -11.24 -7.28
N GLY A 229 -11.08 -11.43 -6.53
CA GLY A 229 -10.08 -12.47 -6.79
C GLY A 229 -8.74 -11.98 -7.37
N GLY A 230 -8.65 -10.70 -7.75
CA GLY A 230 -7.46 -10.09 -8.34
C GLY A 230 -6.24 -10.00 -7.43
N GLU A 231 -6.37 -10.26 -6.12
CA GLU A 231 -5.21 -10.38 -5.23
C GLU A 231 -4.19 -11.33 -5.82
N ARG A 232 -4.58 -12.55 -6.22
CA ARG A 232 -3.65 -13.55 -6.80
C ARG A 232 -2.95 -13.05 -8.07
N ALA A 233 -3.63 -12.26 -8.89
CA ALA A 233 -3.10 -11.72 -10.14
C ALA A 233 -2.03 -10.62 -9.94
N THR A 234 -1.82 -10.19 -8.70
CA THR A 234 -0.87 -9.11 -8.35
C THR A 234 0.29 -9.60 -7.49
N TYR A 235 0.39 -10.90 -7.20
CA TYR A 235 1.53 -11.47 -6.48
C TYR A 235 2.51 -12.15 -7.42
N ARG A 236 3.79 -12.07 -7.05
CA ARG A 236 4.84 -12.94 -7.57
C ARG A 236 5.40 -13.85 -6.51
N ARG A 237 5.92 -14.98 -6.99
CA ARG A 237 6.74 -15.91 -6.23
C ARG A 237 8.21 -15.60 -6.53
N ILE A 238 9.00 -15.43 -5.49
CA ILE A 238 10.42 -15.10 -5.61
C ILE A 238 11.20 -16.11 -4.78
N ASP A 239 12.14 -16.79 -5.43
CA ASP A 239 13.03 -17.74 -4.75
C ASP A 239 14.17 -16.97 -4.08
N LEU A 240 14.23 -17.05 -2.75
CA LEU A 240 15.33 -16.45 -2.00
C LEU A 240 16.48 -17.43 -1.89
N HIS A 241 17.69 -16.91 -2.10
CA HIS A 241 18.93 -17.62 -1.84
C HIS A 241 19.74 -16.88 -0.78
N ASP A 242 20.47 -17.64 0.02
CA ASP A 242 21.18 -17.08 1.16
C ASP A 242 22.43 -16.30 0.77
N GLY A 243 22.94 -16.43 -0.47
CA GLY A 243 24.20 -15.82 -0.92
C GLY A 243 24.21 -14.29 -0.86
N VAL A 244 23.04 -13.66 -0.83
CA VAL A 244 22.87 -12.20 -0.70
C VAL A 244 22.11 -11.78 0.56
N LEU A 245 21.72 -12.71 1.42
CA LEU A 245 21.01 -12.43 2.67
C LEU A 245 21.98 -12.42 3.84
N GLY A 246 22.25 -11.24 4.38
CA GLY A 246 23.02 -11.09 5.62
C GLY A 246 22.15 -11.31 6.85
N ARG A 247 22.77 -11.80 7.92
CA ARG A 247 22.15 -11.95 9.25
C ARG A 247 23.15 -11.54 10.32
N ARG A 248 22.77 -10.61 11.19
CA ARG A 248 23.59 -10.14 12.31
C ARG A 248 22.83 -10.33 13.62
N THR A 249 23.56 -10.34 14.73
CA THR A 249 22.99 -10.29 16.09
C THR A 249 22.61 -8.86 16.46
N ALA A 250 23.38 -7.87 16.00
CA ALA A 250 23.12 -6.45 16.22
C ALA A 250 22.04 -5.91 15.25
N VAL A 251 20.77 -6.11 15.62
CA VAL A 251 19.61 -5.58 14.88
C VAL A 251 19.39 -4.11 15.20
N PRO A 252 19.25 -3.21 14.20
CA PRO A 252 18.92 -1.81 14.45
C PRO A 252 17.57 -1.64 15.18
N PRO A 253 17.43 -0.63 16.06
CA PRO A 253 16.16 -0.34 16.70
C PRO A 253 15.03 -0.13 15.69
N GLY A 254 13.85 -0.66 16.00
CA GLY A 254 12.67 -0.49 15.14
C GLY A 254 12.63 -1.39 13.90
N VAL A 255 13.53 -2.36 13.78
CA VAL A 255 13.54 -3.33 12.67
C VAL A 255 13.25 -4.74 13.18
N ILE A 256 12.42 -5.48 12.44
CA ILE A 256 12.26 -6.92 12.53
C ILE A 256 12.91 -7.52 11.27
N PRO A 257 14.15 -8.01 11.34
CA PRO A 257 14.83 -8.55 10.18
C PRO A 257 14.15 -9.84 9.73
N TYR A 258 14.20 -10.12 8.43
CA TYR A 258 13.67 -11.37 7.89
C TYR A 258 14.24 -12.61 8.58
N ARG A 259 15.57 -12.63 8.82
CA ARG A 259 16.26 -13.61 9.68
C ARG A 259 17.41 -12.92 10.43
N ALA A 260 17.35 -12.89 11.76
CA ALA A 260 18.46 -12.48 12.62
C ALA A 260 19.38 -13.66 12.95
N ALA A 261 20.65 -13.41 13.25
CA ALA A 261 21.52 -14.41 13.85
C ALA A 261 21.20 -14.52 15.35
N GLN A 262 21.07 -15.73 15.89
CA GLN A 262 20.79 -15.92 17.32
C GLN A 262 22.07 -15.83 18.17
N SER A 263 23.22 -16.07 17.54
CA SER A 263 24.53 -16.04 18.18
C SER A 263 25.60 -15.48 17.23
N ALA A 264 26.75 -15.09 17.78
CA ALA A 264 27.87 -14.58 16.98
C ALA A 264 28.37 -15.60 15.93
N GLY A 265 28.33 -16.90 16.25
CA GLY A 265 28.73 -17.98 15.34
C GLY A 265 27.77 -18.19 14.16
N GLU A 266 26.56 -17.64 14.23
CA GLU A 266 25.58 -17.70 13.14
C GLU A 266 25.63 -16.47 12.23
N GLU A 267 26.40 -15.43 12.57
CA GLU A 267 26.44 -14.22 11.75
C GLU A 267 26.90 -14.50 10.32
N LYS A 268 26.24 -13.86 9.37
CA LYS A 268 26.62 -13.86 7.96
C LYS A 268 26.67 -12.41 7.51
N VAL A 269 27.87 -11.93 7.23
CA VAL A 269 28.09 -10.58 6.71
C VAL A 269 28.01 -10.63 5.18
N VAL A 270 27.06 -9.90 4.63
CA VAL A 270 26.95 -9.66 3.19
C VAL A 270 27.17 -8.16 2.96
N PRO A 271 28.35 -7.75 2.44
CA PRO A 271 28.64 -6.33 2.23
C PRO A 271 27.71 -5.76 1.15
N PHE A 272 27.44 -4.45 1.20
CA PHE A 272 26.70 -3.74 0.15
C PHE A 272 27.25 -4.05 -1.26
N GLY A 273 28.58 -4.19 -1.32
CA GLY A 273 29.37 -4.77 -2.42
C GLY A 273 28.70 -5.92 -3.18
N ALA A 274 28.25 -6.91 -2.42
CA ALA A 274 27.71 -8.14 -2.95
C ALA A 274 26.37 -7.94 -3.67
N LEU A 275 25.62 -6.86 -3.36
CA LEU A 275 24.34 -6.60 -3.99
C LEU A 275 24.48 -6.29 -5.48
N TYR A 276 25.59 -5.68 -5.90
CA TYR A 276 25.85 -5.36 -7.30
C TYR A 276 26.80 -6.35 -7.99
N LEU A 277 27.70 -7.00 -7.26
CA LEU A 277 28.70 -7.89 -7.85
C LEU A 277 28.27 -9.35 -7.98
N ARG A 278 27.27 -9.80 -7.19
CA ARG A 278 26.91 -11.21 -7.12
C ARG A 278 25.52 -11.46 -7.69
N SER A 279 25.33 -12.65 -8.25
CA SER A 279 23.99 -13.17 -8.54
C SER A 279 23.23 -13.31 -7.22
N TRP A 280 21.99 -12.82 -7.20
CA TRP A 280 21.06 -13.01 -6.09
C TRP A 280 20.48 -14.43 -6.05
N ARG A 281 20.84 -15.28 -7.00
CA ARG A 281 20.62 -16.73 -7.00
C ARG A 281 21.81 -17.52 -6.44
N SER A 282 22.87 -16.83 -6.02
CA SER A 282 24.05 -17.49 -5.42
C SER A 282 23.74 -18.04 -4.03
N GLY A 283 24.44 -19.12 -3.65
CA GLY A 283 24.26 -19.76 -2.34
C GLY A 283 23.12 -20.79 -2.33
N ALA A 284 22.79 -21.23 -1.12
CA ALA A 284 21.73 -22.21 -0.91
C ALA A 284 20.35 -21.58 -1.07
N PHE A 285 19.43 -22.32 -1.68
CA PHE A 285 18.01 -21.97 -1.66
C PHE A 285 17.51 -21.91 -0.22
N VAL A 286 16.72 -20.89 0.08
CA VAL A 286 16.19 -20.63 1.43
C VAL A 286 14.71 -20.96 1.49
N GLU A 287 13.91 -20.26 0.69
CA GLU A 287 12.48 -20.48 0.52
C GLU A 287 11.95 -19.67 -0.67
N THR A 288 10.73 -19.98 -1.11
CA THR A 288 9.98 -19.14 -2.05
C THR A 288 9.04 -18.23 -1.28
N ILE A 289 9.25 -16.92 -1.37
CA ILE A 289 8.36 -15.92 -0.78
C ILE A 289 7.33 -15.45 -1.80
N ARG A 290 6.24 -14.87 -1.28
CA ARG A 290 5.20 -14.26 -2.10
C ARG A 290 5.14 -12.75 -1.80
N ILE A 291 5.35 -11.93 -2.82
CA ILE A 291 5.34 -10.46 -2.70
C ILE A 291 4.34 -9.87 -3.69
N VAL A 292 3.68 -8.78 -3.30
CA VAL A 292 2.90 -7.97 -4.23
C VAL A 292 3.82 -7.29 -5.24
N ASP A 293 3.56 -7.50 -6.53
CA ASP A 293 4.30 -6.87 -7.61
C ASP A 293 3.58 -5.58 -8.06
N PRO A 294 4.17 -4.39 -7.81
CA PRO A 294 3.59 -3.11 -8.21
C PRO A 294 3.47 -2.94 -9.72
N GLU A 295 4.28 -3.65 -10.53
CA GLU A 295 4.18 -3.63 -11.98
C GLU A 295 2.92 -4.32 -12.49
N LEU A 296 2.42 -5.34 -11.78
CA LEU A 296 1.17 -6.02 -12.16
C LEU A 296 -0.03 -5.11 -11.93
N ILE A 297 -0.04 -4.32 -10.85
CA ILE A 297 -1.10 -3.33 -10.62
C ILE A 297 -1.02 -2.21 -11.65
N PHE A 298 0.18 -1.72 -11.96
CA PHE A 298 0.36 -0.75 -13.04
C PHE A 298 -0.15 -1.31 -14.36
N ALA A 299 0.20 -2.55 -14.70
CA ALA A 299 -0.27 -3.24 -15.90
C ALA A 299 -1.79 -3.33 -15.96
N MET A 300 -2.45 -3.66 -14.83
CA MET A 300 -3.90 -3.71 -14.74
C MET A 300 -4.53 -2.34 -15.02
N LEU A 301 -4.06 -1.29 -14.35
CA LEU A 301 -4.61 0.06 -14.52
C LEU A 301 -4.41 0.58 -15.95
N VAL A 302 -3.25 0.31 -16.56
CA VAL A 302 -2.98 0.67 -17.96
C VAL A 302 -3.88 -0.10 -18.91
N GLU A 303 -4.08 -1.41 -18.70
CA GLU A 303 -4.96 -2.21 -19.55
C GLU A 303 -6.42 -1.73 -19.49
N MET A 304 -6.92 -1.35 -18.32
CA MET A 304 -8.27 -0.77 -18.20
C MET A 304 -8.42 0.51 -19.02
N ARG A 305 -7.35 1.31 -19.10
CA ARG A 305 -7.31 2.55 -19.90
C ARG A 305 -7.27 2.25 -21.39
N ILE A 306 -6.43 1.31 -21.83
CA ILE A 306 -6.42 0.85 -23.23
C ILE A 306 -7.79 0.29 -23.62
N ALA A 307 -8.39 -0.55 -22.77
CA ALA A 307 -9.74 -1.10 -23.00
C ALA A 307 -10.86 -0.04 -23.00
N ALA A 308 -10.61 1.15 -22.45
CA ALA A 308 -11.49 2.30 -22.51
C ALA A 308 -11.21 3.22 -23.72
N GLY A 309 -10.22 2.90 -24.56
CA GLY A 309 -9.86 3.66 -25.75
C GLY A 309 -8.72 4.66 -25.57
N GLU A 310 -7.92 4.57 -24.49
CA GLU A 310 -6.67 5.35 -24.41
C GLU A 310 -5.72 4.91 -25.53
N ALA A 311 -5.22 5.88 -26.30
CA ALA A 311 -4.23 5.63 -27.34
C ALA A 311 -2.89 5.16 -26.74
N ASP A 312 -2.12 4.41 -27.54
CA ASP A 312 -0.81 3.91 -27.13
C ASP A 312 0.14 5.05 -26.75
N GLY A 313 0.48 5.11 -25.46
CA GLY A 313 1.31 6.15 -24.87
C GLY A 313 2.52 5.60 -24.12
N TRP A 314 3.17 6.47 -23.36
CA TRP A 314 4.29 6.09 -22.48
C TRP A 314 3.91 4.93 -21.56
N ARG A 315 2.71 4.97 -20.97
CA ARG A 315 2.21 3.93 -20.05
C ARG A 315 2.18 2.54 -20.68
N ALA A 316 1.64 2.44 -21.90
CA ALA A 316 1.54 1.20 -22.65
C ALA A 316 2.93 0.64 -22.99
N ARG A 317 3.84 1.51 -23.46
CA ARG A 317 5.21 1.13 -23.82
C ARG A 317 6.09 0.76 -22.62
N ARG A 318 5.83 1.37 -21.46
CA ARG A 318 6.62 1.16 -20.24
C ARG A 318 6.19 -0.06 -19.45
N ARG A 319 4.93 -0.48 -19.56
CA ARG A 319 4.45 -1.72 -18.92
C ARG A 319 5.33 -2.91 -19.30
N LEU A 320 5.53 -3.85 -18.38
CA LEU A 320 6.16 -5.14 -18.70
C LEU A 320 5.42 -5.85 -19.84
N SER A 321 6.15 -6.66 -20.61
CA SER A 321 5.60 -7.44 -21.74
C SER A 321 4.54 -8.45 -21.25
N ASP A 322 3.51 -8.67 -22.07
CA ASP A 322 2.49 -9.70 -21.83
C ASP A 322 2.97 -11.12 -22.18
N GLU A 323 4.18 -11.27 -22.71
CA GLU A 323 4.89 -12.56 -22.77
C GLU A 323 5.20 -13.11 -21.37
N ASP A 324 5.21 -12.25 -20.34
CA ASP A 324 5.26 -12.66 -18.96
C ASP A 324 3.88 -13.17 -18.50
N PRO A 325 3.76 -14.45 -18.08
CA PRO A 325 2.47 -15.02 -17.68
C PRO A 325 1.77 -14.27 -16.53
N ALA A 326 2.53 -13.66 -15.61
CA ALA A 326 1.95 -12.88 -14.53
C ALA A 326 1.33 -11.58 -15.05
N VAL A 327 1.98 -10.93 -16.02
CA VAL A 327 1.48 -9.73 -16.69
C VAL A 327 0.25 -10.07 -17.53
N ALA A 328 0.28 -11.17 -18.29
CA ALA A 328 -0.87 -11.63 -19.06
C ALA A 328 -2.09 -11.92 -18.16
N ALA A 329 -1.90 -12.57 -17.01
CA ALA A 329 -2.96 -12.82 -16.04
C ALA A 329 -3.52 -11.51 -15.45
N ALA A 330 -2.65 -10.55 -15.13
CA ALA A 330 -3.05 -9.23 -14.66
C ALA A 330 -3.87 -8.47 -15.73
N ILE A 331 -3.44 -8.51 -16.99
CA ILE A 331 -4.17 -7.95 -18.14
C ILE A 331 -5.55 -8.59 -18.31
N ALA A 332 -5.65 -9.92 -18.21
CA ALA A 332 -6.92 -10.63 -18.32
C ALA A 332 -7.90 -10.26 -17.20
N GLU A 333 -7.43 -10.15 -15.95
CA GLU A 333 -8.24 -9.68 -14.83
C GLU A 333 -8.67 -8.22 -15.05
N ALA A 334 -7.78 -7.36 -15.53
CA ALA A 334 -8.08 -5.96 -15.80
C ALA A 334 -9.20 -5.79 -16.84
N ARG A 335 -9.18 -6.58 -17.91
CA ARG A 335 -10.27 -6.61 -18.91
C ARG A 335 -11.58 -7.07 -18.29
N THR A 336 -11.54 -8.11 -17.45
CA THR A 336 -12.71 -8.63 -16.74
C THR A 336 -13.31 -7.58 -15.80
N VAL A 337 -12.47 -6.82 -15.12
CA VAL A 337 -12.90 -5.71 -14.25
C VAL A 337 -13.51 -4.58 -15.09
N ALA A 338 -12.81 -4.12 -16.13
CA ALA A 338 -13.28 -3.04 -17.01
C ALA A 338 -14.62 -3.37 -17.70
N ALA A 339 -14.87 -4.63 -18.02
CA ALA A 339 -16.14 -5.09 -18.60
C ALA A 339 -17.35 -4.88 -17.68
N ARG A 340 -17.15 -4.79 -16.35
CA ARG A 340 -18.24 -4.54 -15.38
C ARG A 340 -18.70 -3.08 -15.36
N TYR A 341 -18.02 -2.21 -16.11
CA TYR A 341 -18.24 -0.77 -16.14
C TYR A 341 -18.57 -0.35 -17.59
N PRO A 342 -19.86 -0.32 -17.96
CA PRO A 342 -20.29 0.03 -19.32
C PRO A 342 -20.02 1.48 -19.68
N LYS A 343 -20.00 2.39 -18.69
CA LYS A 343 -19.71 3.80 -18.91
C LYS A 343 -18.24 4.07 -18.61
N ARG A 344 -17.53 4.59 -19.60
CA ARG A 344 -16.10 4.86 -19.53
C ARG A 344 -15.85 6.24 -20.09
N ARG A 345 -15.10 7.06 -19.37
CA ARG A 345 -14.74 8.40 -19.83
C ARG A 345 -13.39 8.82 -19.28
N PHE A 346 -12.66 9.60 -20.06
CA PHE A 346 -11.44 10.24 -19.61
C PHE A 346 -11.75 11.65 -19.16
N LEU A 347 -11.16 12.02 -18.03
CA LEU A 347 -11.11 13.38 -17.53
C LEU A 347 -9.66 13.85 -17.54
N THR A 348 -9.45 15.13 -17.83
CA THR A 348 -8.09 15.71 -17.88
C THR A 348 -7.98 16.95 -17.00
N PRO A 349 -8.13 16.83 -15.67
CA PRO A 349 -7.87 17.94 -14.76
C PRO A 349 -6.40 18.35 -14.78
N ASP A 350 -6.13 19.64 -14.90
CA ASP A 350 -4.79 20.24 -14.71
C ASP A 350 -3.64 19.48 -15.43
N GLY A 351 -3.91 18.97 -16.63
CA GLY A 351 -2.91 18.34 -17.50
C GLY A 351 -2.64 16.85 -17.24
N TYR A 352 -3.30 16.19 -16.28
CA TYR A 352 -3.18 14.73 -16.11
C TYR A 352 -4.50 14.01 -16.40
N SER A 353 -4.41 12.76 -16.87
CA SER A 353 -5.59 12.01 -17.34
C SER A 353 -6.07 10.96 -16.33
N VAL A 354 -7.35 11.01 -15.99
CA VAL A 354 -8.06 10.06 -15.12
C VAL A 354 -9.07 9.28 -15.95
N LEU A 355 -9.01 7.95 -15.89
CA LEU A 355 -10.09 7.11 -16.39
C LEU A 355 -11.16 7.00 -15.31
N VAL A 356 -12.40 7.29 -15.66
CA VAL A 356 -13.57 7.07 -14.80
C VAL A 356 -14.39 5.91 -15.36
N LEU A 357 -14.63 4.90 -14.52
CA LEU A 357 -15.39 3.69 -14.81
C LEU A 357 -16.70 3.70 -13.98
N GLU A 358 -17.84 3.78 -14.66
CA GLU A 358 -19.17 3.96 -14.08
C GLU A 358 -20.12 2.81 -14.45
N ARG A 359 -21.11 2.54 -13.58
CA ARG A 359 -22.09 1.46 -13.77
C ARG A 359 -23.36 1.90 -14.52
#